data_AF-A0A955LNK1-F1
#
_entry.id   AF-A0A955LNK1-F1
#
_cell.length_a   1.000
_cell.length_b   1.000
_cell.length_c   1.000
_cell.angle_alpha   90.00
_cell.angle_beta   90.00
_cell.angle_gamma   90.00
#
_symmetry.space_group_name_H-M   'P 1'
#
loop_
_entity.id
_entity.type
_entity.pdbx_description
1 polymer ?
#
loop_
_entity_poly.entity_id
_entity_poly.type
_entity_poly.pdbx_seq_one_letter_code
_entity_poly.pdbx_strand_id
1 'polypeptide(L)'
;MNIENKKQFATIALAVGLGLTAAFLMSQYVKSSIENQTKALAKDYEKKAAAQTAALRKEMEIKNRELQKQMQAMAKQQQQALAQQLANLPKGGGVKATTGVPTQIVDSTVFASITPPGKRAITLLIDSLSAVGGLVNPGDYVDILGELEIPHPQDPQEKPIEITSVLFQNVQVLAVNANFKPVGSALVYQQQQKSRALNVTLAVDPEEAGLITFAQKYGKLKLALRSPAEKETKALQVAAWDSLADYVLDKQGTELNLPKAKAPSRVENDYVEEDLQVDDTPFVEIFRGGREL
;
A
#
# COMPACT_ATOMS: atom_id res chain seq x y z
N MET A 1 34.76 -54.89 38.30
CA MET A 1 34.23 -54.45 36.99
C MET A 1 35.31 -54.75 35.95
N ASN A 2 35.04 -55.67 35.00
CA ASN A 2 36.03 -56.23 34.08
C ASN A 2 36.78 -55.16 33.29
N ILE A 3 38.09 -55.36 33.11
CA ILE A 3 39.02 -54.45 32.43
C ILE A 3 38.60 -54.23 30.96
N GLU A 4 37.90 -55.19 30.34
CA GLU A 4 37.34 -55.06 28.98
C GLU A 4 36.26 -53.98 28.85
N ASN A 5 35.32 -53.86 29.79
CA ASN A 5 34.26 -52.85 29.72
C ASN A 5 34.80 -51.42 29.82
N LYS A 6 35.92 -51.22 30.52
CA LYS A 6 36.53 -49.91 30.69
C LYS A 6 37.18 -49.40 29.38
N LYS A 7 37.72 -50.32 28.56
CA LYS A 7 38.28 -50.00 27.25
C LYS A 7 37.19 -49.67 26.22
N GLN A 8 36.08 -50.43 26.22
CA GLN A 8 34.94 -50.15 25.34
C GLN A 8 34.24 -48.83 25.68
N PHE A 9 34.12 -48.48 26.96
CA PHE A 9 33.56 -47.19 27.35
C PHE A 9 34.47 -46.02 26.94
N ALA A 10 35.80 -46.20 27.02
CA ALA A 10 36.76 -45.19 26.60
C ALA A 10 36.73 -44.92 25.09
N THR A 11 36.53 -45.95 24.24
CA THR A 11 36.42 -45.76 22.79
C THR A 11 35.13 -45.07 22.40
N ILE A 12 34.00 -45.40 23.04
CA ILE A 12 32.72 -44.72 22.82
C ILE A 12 32.82 -43.25 23.24
N ALA A 13 33.38 -42.96 24.42
CA ALA A 13 33.57 -41.59 24.88
C ALA A 13 34.45 -40.75 23.92
N LEU A 14 35.50 -41.36 23.37
CA LEU A 14 36.38 -40.71 22.39
C LEU A 14 35.66 -40.46 21.06
N ALA A 15 34.87 -41.41 20.56
CA ALA A 15 34.09 -41.25 19.34
C ALA A 15 33.03 -40.14 19.48
N VAL A 16 32.33 -40.10 20.62
CA VAL A 16 31.36 -39.04 20.93
C VAL A 16 32.05 -37.69 21.04
N GLY A 17 33.21 -37.63 21.71
CA GLY A 17 34.01 -36.40 21.82
C GLY A 17 34.43 -35.84 20.46
N LEU A 18 34.94 -36.70 19.56
CA LEU A 18 35.30 -36.30 18.20
C LEU A 18 34.09 -35.81 17.41
N GLY A 19 32.95 -36.50 17.51
CA GLY A 19 31.70 -36.08 16.87
C GLY A 19 31.25 -34.68 17.31
N LEU A 20 31.31 -34.39 18.61
CA LEU A 20 30.95 -33.08 19.15
C LEU A 20 31.91 -31.97 18.68
N THR A 21 33.22 -32.25 18.62
CA THR A 21 34.19 -31.26 18.13
C THR A 21 34.02 -30.95 16.64
N ALA A 22 33.75 -31.98 15.82
CA ALA A 22 33.48 -31.81 14.40
C ALA A 22 32.20 -30.98 14.17
N ALA A 23 31.12 -31.29 14.91
CA ALA A 23 29.87 -30.55 14.84
C ALA A 23 30.04 -29.07 15.25
N PHE A 24 30.85 -28.82 16.30
CA PHE A 24 31.13 -27.46 16.76
C PHE A 24 31.90 -26.64 15.71
N LEU A 25 32.97 -27.20 15.14
CA LEU A 25 33.75 -26.54 14.09
C LEU A 25 32.94 -26.29 12.82
N MET A 26 32.10 -27.26 12.43
CA MET A 26 31.22 -27.11 11.27
C MET A 26 30.16 -26.03 11.51
N SER A 27 29.56 -25.98 12.70
CA SER A 27 28.64 -24.90 13.09
C SER A 27 29.30 -23.53 13.04
N GLN A 28 30.54 -23.42 13.53
CA GLN A 28 31.30 -22.18 13.51
C GLN A 28 31.65 -21.73 12.07
N TYR A 29 32.05 -22.68 11.22
CA TYR A 29 32.37 -22.42 9.83
C TYR A 29 31.14 -21.96 9.02
N VAL A 30 30.00 -22.66 9.19
CA VAL A 30 28.75 -22.33 8.50
C VAL A 30 28.25 -20.94 8.91
N LYS A 31 28.27 -20.60 10.21
CA LYS A 31 27.88 -19.25 10.67
C LYS A 31 28.76 -18.16 10.06
N SER A 32 30.07 -18.35 10.07
CA SER A 32 31.03 -17.37 9.52
C SER A 32 30.89 -17.22 7.99
N SER A 33 30.67 -18.33 7.28
CA SER A 33 30.52 -18.32 5.82
C SER A 33 29.21 -17.64 5.39
N ILE A 34 28.10 -17.91 6.08
CA ILE A 34 26.80 -17.29 5.80
C ILE A 34 26.85 -15.78 6.08
N GLU A 35 27.47 -15.36 7.19
CA GLU A 35 27.55 -13.95 7.56
C GLU A 35 28.42 -13.14 6.57
N ASN A 36 29.52 -13.72 6.07
CA ASN A 36 30.37 -13.05 5.09
C ASN A 36 29.71 -12.95 3.71
N GLN A 37 29.00 -13.99 3.27
CA GLN A 37 28.26 -13.95 1.99
C GLN A 37 27.07 -12.99 2.04
N THR A 38 26.31 -12.98 3.14
CA THR A 38 25.16 -12.07 3.30
C THR A 38 25.59 -10.60 3.36
N LYS A 39 26.71 -10.27 4.04
CA LYS A 39 27.26 -8.90 4.06
C LYS A 39 27.75 -8.44 2.67
N ALA A 40 28.35 -9.34 1.90
CA ALA A 40 28.82 -9.03 0.55
C ALA A 40 27.66 -8.78 -0.42
N LEU A 41 26.63 -9.63 -0.41
CA LEU A 41 25.41 -9.42 -1.20
C LEU A 41 24.67 -8.15 -0.76
N ALA A 42 24.50 -7.91 0.53
CA ALA A 42 23.82 -6.72 1.05
C ALA A 42 24.48 -5.42 0.54
N LYS A 43 25.82 -5.34 0.55
CA LYS A 43 26.56 -4.19 0.00
C LYS A 43 26.38 -4.01 -1.50
N ASP A 44 26.26 -5.10 -2.27
CA ASP A 44 26.06 -5.02 -3.72
C ASP A 44 24.64 -4.56 -4.07
N TYR A 45 23.63 -5.06 -3.33
CA TYR A 45 22.24 -4.59 -3.45
C TYR A 45 22.10 -3.11 -3.09
N GLU A 46 22.72 -2.68 -2.00
CA GLU A 46 22.67 -1.28 -1.55
C GLU A 46 23.33 -0.34 -2.59
N LYS A 47 24.47 -0.74 -3.17
CA LYS A 47 25.11 0.03 -4.25
C LYS A 47 24.25 0.11 -5.52
N LYS A 48 23.64 -1.00 -5.94
CA LYS A 48 22.76 -1.03 -7.12
C LYS A 48 21.50 -0.18 -6.90
N ALA A 49 20.89 -0.26 -5.72
CA ALA A 49 19.75 0.57 -5.34
C ALA A 49 20.12 2.07 -5.30
N ALA A 50 21.29 2.42 -4.74
CA ALA A 50 21.79 3.79 -4.71
C ALA A 50 22.07 4.36 -6.12
N ALA A 51 22.65 3.55 -7.02
CA ALA A 51 22.91 3.95 -8.39
C ALA A 51 21.61 4.17 -9.18
N GLN A 52 20.63 3.28 -9.02
CA GLN A 52 19.33 3.37 -9.69
C GLN A 52 18.51 4.56 -9.22
N THR A 53 18.51 4.83 -7.91
CA THR A 53 17.82 6.02 -7.34
C THR A 53 18.50 7.33 -7.74
N ALA A 54 19.83 7.36 -7.87
CA ALA A 54 20.55 8.52 -8.37
C ALA A 54 20.27 8.81 -9.86
N ALA A 55 20.19 7.77 -10.70
CA ALA A 55 19.84 7.91 -12.11
C ALA A 55 18.41 8.45 -12.30
N LEU A 56 17.45 7.87 -11.57
CA LEU A 56 16.04 8.31 -11.61
C LEU A 56 15.86 9.76 -11.13
N ARG A 57 16.59 10.18 -10.08
CA ARG A 57 16.57 11.57 -9.60
C ARG A 57 17.05 12.57 -10.65
N LYS A 58 18.13 12.25 -11.39
CA LYS A 58 18.63 13.11 -12.47
C LYS A 58 17.63 13.24 -13.61
N GLU A 59 17.00 12.14 -14.00
CA GLU A 59 15.97 12.14 -15.05
C GLU A 59 14.75 12.98 -14.63
N MET A 60 14.29 12.81 -13.39
CA MET A 60 13.19 13.60 -12.82
C MET A 60 13.55 15.09 -12.73
N GLU A 61 14.78 15.45 -12.38
CA GLU A 61 15.22 16.85 -12.33
C GLU A 61 15.21 17.50 -13.72
N ILE A 62 15.68 16.78 -14.75
CA ILE A 62 15.67 17.26 -16.13
C ILE A 62 14.23 17.47 -16.59
N LYS A 63 13.35 16.49 -16.36
CA LYS A 63 11.94 16.55 -16.74
C LYS A 63 11.18 17.66 -16.01
N ASN A 64 11.45 17.86 -14.71
CA ASN A 64 10.87 18.94 -13.92
C ASN A 64 11.35 20.32 -14.40
N ARG A 65 12.62 20.45 -14.78
CA ARG A 65 13.18 21.68 -15.33
C ARG A 65 12.59 22.01 -16.69
N GLU A 66 12.36 21.01 -17.53
CA GLU A 66 11.70 21.17 -18.83
C GLU A 66 10.23 21.54 -18.69
N LEU A 67 9.51 20.86 -17.78
CA LEU A 67 8.13 21.19 -17.44
C LEU A 67 8.00 22.63 -16.91
N GLN A 68 8.91 23.07 -16.04
CA GLN A 68 8.95 24.46 -15.57
C GLN A 68 9.16 25.46 -16.73
N LYS A 69 10.04 25.15 -17.69
CA LYS A 69 10.23 25.99 -18.88
C LYS A 69 8.97 26.07 -19.74
N GLN A 70 8.27 24.95 -19.94
CA GLN A 70 7.00 24.92 -20.67
C GLN A 70 5.91 25.74 -19.96
N MET A 71 5.80 25.59 -18.65
CA MET A 71 4.87 26.38 -17.82
C MET A 71 5.15 27.89 -17.92
N GLN A 72 6.43 28.29 -17.89
CA GLN A 72 6.81 29.70 -18.04
C GLN A 72 6.54 30.24 -19.46
N ALA A 73 6.75 29.42 -20.49
CA ALA A 73 6.44 29.79 -21.87
C ALA A 73 4.93 29.96 -22.08
N MET A 74 4.12 29.03 -21.56
CA MET A 74 2.66 29.09 -21.59
C MET A 74 2.13 30.30 -20.82
N ALA A 75 2.67 30.58 -19.63
CA ALA A 75 2.29 31.76 -18.84
C ALA A 75 2.58 33.07 -19.58
N LYS A 76 3.73 33.17 -20.26
CA LYS A 76 4.06 34.35 -21.09
C LYS A 76 3.13 34.48 -22.28
N GLN A 77 2.81 33.39 -22.97
CA GLN A 77 1.83 33.42 -24.08
C GLN A 77 0.45 33.85 -23.60
N GLN A 78 0.00 33.35 -22.45
CA GLN A 78 -1.30 33.72 -21.87
C GLN A 78 -1.33 35.20 -21.47
N GLN A 79 -0.25 35.73 -20.90
CA GLN A 79 -0.10 37.16 -20.59
C GLN A 79 -0.13 38.03 -21.85
N GLN A 80 0.53 37.60 -22.93
CA GLN A 80 0.52 38.32 -24.20
C GLN A 80 -0.84 38.27 -24.89
N ALA A 81 -1.52 37.13 -24.86
CA ALA A 81 -2.88 37.00 -25.39
C ALA A 81 -3.88 37.89 -24.63
N LEU A 82 -3.78 37.94 -23.30
CA LEU A 82 -4.61 38.82 -22.46
C LEU A 82 -4.31 40.31 -22.73
N ALA A 83 -3.04 40.67 -22.91
CA ALA A 83 -2.65 42.03 -23.26
C ALA A 83 -3.17 42.47 -24.64
N GLN A 84 -3.17 41.56 -25.63
CA GLN A 84 -3.74 41.82 -26.96
C GLN A 84 -5.27 41.91 -26.92
N GLN A 85 -5.94 41.13 -26.08
CA GLN A 85 -7.38 41.21 -25.85
C GLN A 85 -7.78 42.54 -25.18
N LEU A 86 -7.00 43.01 -24.20
CA LEU A 86 -7.23 44.30 -23.54
C LEU A 86 -6.91 45.50 -24.45
N ALA A 87 -5.95 45.35 -25.38
CA ALA A 87 -5.64 46.38 -26.38
C ALA A 87 -6.73 46.54 -27.45
N ASN A 88 -7.49 45.48 -27.73
CA ASN A 88 -8.59 45.47 -28.69
C ASN A 88 -9.97 45.79 -28.09
N LEU A 89 -10.04 46.20 -26.80
CA LEU A 89 -11.28 46.69 -26.23
C LEU A 89 -11.61 48.08 -26.78
N PRO A 90 -12.78 48.28 -27.43
CA PRO A 90 -13.21 49.61 -27.85
C PRO A 90 -13.38 50.50 -26.62
N LYS A 91 -12.66 51.63 -26.59
CA LYS A 91 -12.83 52.67 -25.57
C LYS A 91 -14.15 53.40 -25.83
N GLY A 92 -15.23 52.88 -25.27
CA GLY A 92 -16.52 53.57 -25.27
C GLY A 92 -17.66 52.63 -24.93
N GLY A 93 -18.33 52.91 -23.82
CA GLY A 93 -19.60 52.27 -23.45
C GLY A 93 -19.53 51.63 -22.07
N GLY A 94 -20.05 52.33 -21.07
CA GLY A 94 -20.27 51.78 -19.74
C GLY A 94 -21.17 50.55 -19.82
N VAL A 95 -20.62 49.39 -19.49
CA VAL A 95 -21.40 48.16 -19.36
C VAL A 95 -21.82 48.05 -17.89
N LYS A 96 -23.10 48.31 -17.64
CA LYS A 96 -23.77 47.92 -16.40
C LYS A 96 -23.54 46.43 -16.19
N ALA A 97 -22.99 46.07 -15.03
CA ALA A 97 -22.84 44.70 -14.59
C ALA A 97 -24.23 44.03 -14.50
N THR A 98 -24.58 43.22 -15.49
CA THR A 98 -25.70 42.28 -15.42
C THR A 98 -25.21 40.98 -14.81
N THR A 99 -25.73 40.75 -13.62
CA THR A 99 -25.84 39.51 -12.84
C THR A 99 -25.93 38.24 -13.70
N GLY A 100 -25.26 37.17 -13.25
CA GLY A 100 -25.89 35.85 -13.31
C GLY A 100 -25.19 34.70 -14.04
N VAL A 101 -23.91 34.44 -13.76
CA VAL A 101 -23.40 33.05 -13.66
C VAL A 101 -22.38 33.04 -12.53
N PRO A 102 -22.62 32.39 -11.38
CA PRO A 102 -21.55 32.15 -10.44
C PRO A 102 -20.68 31.04 -11.04
N THR A 103 -19.73 31.42 -11.89
CA THR A 103 -18.52 30.64 -12.03
C THR A 103 -17.90 30.66 -10.64
N GLN A 104 -18.08 29.58 -9.87
CA GLN A 104 -17.28 29.36 -8.68
C GLN A 104 -15.83 29.24 -9.17
N ILE A 105 -15.16 30.38 -9.29
CA ILE A 105 -13.71 30.43 -9.27
C ILE A 105 -13.37 29.96 -7.86
N VAL A 106 -13.18 28.65 -7.70
CA VAL A 106 -12.55 28.09 -6.52
C VAL A 106 -11.14 28.65 -6.57
N ASP A 107 -10.92 29.72 -5.83
CA ASP A 107 -9.65 30.40 -5.77
C ASP A 107 -8.64 29.37 -5.21
N SER A 108 -7.84 28.76 -6.09
CA SER A 108 -6.92 27.66 -5.74
C SER A 108 -5.89 28.08 -4.69
N THR A 109 -5.70 29.39 -4.51
CA THR A 109 -4.94 30.03 -3.44
C THR A 109 -5.53 29.76 -2.04
N VAL A 110 -6.83 29.48 -1.92
CA VAL A 110 -7.51 29.20 -0.65
C VAL A 110 -7.18 27.81 -0.14
N PHE A 111 -7.02 26.81 -1.01
CA PHE A 111 -6.85 25.41 -0.57
C PHE A 111 -5.49 25.15 0.09
N ALA A 112 -4.43 25.69 -0.51
CA ALA A 112 -3.10 25.67 0.10
C ALA A 112 -3.10 26.42 1.44
N SER A 113 -3.92 27.48 1.55
CA SER A 113 -4.00 28.32 2.75
C SER A 113 -4.78 27.69 3.91
N ILE A 114 -5.77 26.82 3.65
CA ILE A 114 -6.51 26.10 4.71
C ILE A 114 -5.78 24.85 5.21
N THR A 115 -4.75 24.38 4.50
CA THR A 115 -4.00 23.19 4.91
C THR A 115 -3.12 23.55 6.11
N PRO A 116 -3.22 22.83 7.24
CA PRO A 116 -2.39 23.12 8.41
C PRO A 116 -0.89 23.05 8.09
N PRO A 117 -0.06 23.90 8.73
CA PRO A 117 1.39 23.83 8.57
C PRO A 117 1.94 22.43 8.83
N GLY A 118 2.84 21.95 7.97
CA GLY A 118 3.42 20.61 8.06
C GLY A 118 2.56 19.49 7.48
N LYS A 119 1.25 19.72 7.24
CA LYS A 119 0.35 18.75 6.61
C LYS A 119 0.32 18.89 5.08
N ARG A 120 -0.31 17.91 4.43
CA ARG A 120 -0.62 17.85 3.00
C ARG A 120 -2.10 17.58 2.81
N ALA A 121 -2.71 18.32 1.89
CA ALA A 121 -4.07 18.05 1.45
C ALA A 121 -4.04 16.92 0.41
N ILE A 122 -4.75 15.83 0.67
CA ILE A 122 -4.98 14.75 -0.30
C ILE A 122 -6.48 14.51 -0.45
N THR A 123 -6.94 14.37 -1.69
CA THR A 123 -8.33 14.06 -2.00
C THR A 123 -8.49 12.58 -2.31
N LEU A 124 -9.41 11.93 -1.61
CA LEU A 124 -9.79 10.54 -1.82
C LEU A 124 -11.19 10.47 -2.40
N LEU A 125 -11.41 9.52 -3.31
CA LEU A 125 -12.73 9.17 -3.80
C LEU A 125 -13.23 8.00 -2.96
N ILE A 126 -14.27 8.25 -2.15
CA ILE A 126 -14.84 7.28 -1.20
C ILE A 126 -16.35 7.19 -1.44
N ASP A 127 -16.93 6.00 -1.35
CA ASP A 127 -18.38 5.83 -1.43
C ASP A 127 -19.07 6.59 -0.29
N SER A 128 -20.22 7.20 -0.59
CA SER A 128 -20.95 8.04 0.38
C SER A 128 -21.33 7.27 1.65
N LEU A 129 -21.72 5.99 1.51
CA LEU A 129 -22.01 5.12 2.64
C LEU A 129 -20.76 4.86 3.51
N SER A 130 -19.61 4.62 2.86
CA SER A 130 -18.31 4.46 3.50
C SER A 130 -17.79 5.76 4.14
N ALA A 131 -18.33 6.91 3.75
CA ALA A 131 -18.04 8.24 4.30
C ALA A 131 -19.14 8.71 5.28
N VAL A 132 -19.60 7.82 6.17
CA VAL A 132 -20.60 8.14 7.21
C VAL A 132 -21.93 8.61 6.61
N GLY A 133 -22.36 7.96 5.51
CA GLY A 133 -23.58 8.34 4.80
C GLY A 133 -23.56 9.74 4.17
N GLY A 134 -22.36 10.29 3.93
CA GLY A 134 -22.17 11.64 3.41
C GLY A 134 -22.47 12.76 4.40
N LEU A 135 -22.45 12.45 5.70
CA LEU A 135 -22.63 13.43 6.78
C LEU A 135 -21.33 14.09 7.23
N VAL A 136 -20.18 13.61 6.73
CA VAL A 136 -18.86 14.20 7.01
C VAL A 136 -18.76 15.62 6.44
N ASN A 137 -18.14 16.53 7.20
CA ASN A 137 -18.03 17.95 6.87
C ASN A 137 -16.61 18.50 6.92
N PRO A 138 -16.34 19.59 6.20
CA PRO A 138 -15.13 20.38 6.42
C PRO A 138 -15.01 20.79 7.90
N GLY A 139 -13.86 20.51 8.51
CA GLY A 139 -13.58 20.74 9.92
C GLY A 139 -13.74 19.51 10.81
N ASP A 140 -14.42 18.46 10.35
CA ASP A 140 -14.57 17.23 11.12
C ASP A 140 -13.24 16.46 11.22
N TYR A 141 -13.14 15.61 12.24
CA TYR A 141 -12.04 14.66 12.39
C TYR A 141 -12.54 13.25 12.15
N VAL A 142 -11.77 12.46 11.41
CA VAL A 142 -12.10 11.10 11.04
C VAL A 142 -10.94 10.15 11.30
N ASP A 143 -11.27 8.90 11.54
CA ASP A 143 -10.35 7.78 11.39
C ASP A 143 -10.55 7.14 10.02
N ILE A 144 -9.46 6.71 9.40
CA ILE A 144 -9.46 6.05 8.09
C ILE A 144 -9.27 4.56 8.32
N LEU A 145 -10.30 3.78 7.99
CA LEU A 145 -10.27 2.33 8.02
C LEU A 145 -9.94 1.81 6.62
N GLY A 146 -9.04 0.84 6.54
CA GLY A 146 -8.71 0.14 5.31
C GLY A 146 -9.15 -1.31 5.37
N GLU A 147 -9.99 -1.71 4.41
CA GLU A 147 -10.24 -3.10 4.07
C GLU A 147 -9.21 -3.51 3.02
N LEU A 148 -8.29 -4.39 3.40
CA LEU A 148 -7.11 -4.75 2.63
C LEU A 148 -7.02 -6.27 2.44
N GLU A 149 -6.60 -6.68 1.25
CA GLU A 149 -6.18 -8.05 0.97
C GLU A 149 -4.66 -8.11 1.05
N ILE A 150 -4.13 -8.81 2.05
CA ILE A 150 -2.70 -9.00 2.23
C ILE A 150 -2.28 -10.39 1.72
N PRO A 151 -1.12 -10.52 1.05
CA PRO A 151 -0.60 -11.83 0.65
C PRO A 151 -0.46 -12.76 1.85
N HIS A 152 -0.74 -14.04 1.66
CA HIS A 152 -0.63 -15.01 2.72
C HIS A 152 0.85 -15.14 3.17
N PRO A 153 1.17 -15.02 4.47
CA PRO A 153 2.54 -14.86 4.94
C PRO A 153 3.38 -16.13 4.82
N GLN A 154 2.77 -17.32 4.75
CA GLN A 154 3.49 -18.58 4.63
C GLN A 154 3.58 -19.11 3.20
N ASP A 155 2.61 -18.79 2.34
CA ASP A 155 2.57 -19.28 0.96
C ASP A 155 1.92 -18.24 0.02
N PRO A 156 2.69 -17.60 -0.88
CA PRO A 156 2.15 -16.66 -1.86
C PRO A 156 1.12 -17.25 -2.83
N GLN A 157 0.99 -18.58 -2.92
CA GLN A 157 0.00 -19.28 -3.76
C GLN A 157 -1.34 -19.48 -3.04
N GLU A 158 -1.39 -19.28 -1.73
CA GLU A 158 -2.64 -19.32 -0.97
C GLU A 158 -3.46 -18.04 -1.15
N LYS A 159 -4.76 -18.13 -0.82
CA LYS A 159 -5.66 -17.00 -0.93
C LYS A 159 -5.18 -15.84 -0.03
N PRO A 160 -5.22 -14.58 -0.52
CA PRO A 160 -4.95 -13.43 0.30
C PRO A 160 -5.80 -13.41 1.57
N ILE A 161 -5.23 -12.91 2.66
CA ILE A 161 -5.93 -12.71 3.91
C ILE A 161 -6.63 -11.36 3.84
N GLU A 162 -7.94 -11.36 4.02
CA GLU A 162 -8.73 -10.14 4.17
C GLU A 162 -8.62 -9.64 5.61
N ILE A 163 -8.22 -8.37 5.76
CA ILE A 163 -8.13 -7.70 7.06
C ILE A 163 -8.80 -6.32 6.99
N THR A 164 -9.27 -5.84 8.13
CA THR A 164 -9.67 -4.45 8.31
C THR A 164 -8.83 -3.82 9.41
N SER A 165 -8.21 -2.68 9.13
CA SER A 165 -7.42 -1.96 10.14
C SER A 165 -7.74 -0.47 10.12
N VAL A 166 -7.69 0.16 11.29
CA VAL A 166 -7.59 1.62 11.35
C VAL A 166 -6.18 2.00 10.93
N LEU A 167 -6.05 2.65 9.78
CA LEU A 167 -4.76 3.01 9.18
C LEU A 167 -4.26 4.36 9.70
N PHE A 168 -5.16 5.33 9.82
CA PHE A 168 -4.84 6.69 10.26
C PHE A 168 -5.92 7.17 11.21
N GLN A 169 -5.52 7.79 12.31
CA GLN A 169 -6.43 8.32 13.31
C GLN A 169 -6.34 9.83 13.39
N ASN A 170 -7.46 10.45 13.79
CA ASN A 170 -7.51 11.88 14.05
C ASN A 170 -7.11 12.75 12.85
N VAL A 171 -7.59 12.37 11.66
CA VAL A 171 -7.32 13.08 10.42
C VAL A 171 -8.39 14.14 10.19
N GLN A 172 -7.97 15.39 9.98
CA GLN A 172 -8.90 16.49 9.73
C GLN A 172 -9.41 16.48 8.28
N VAL A 173 -10.70 16.66 8.11
CA VAL A 173 -11.35 16.87 6.81
C VAL A 173 -11.29 18.35 6.44
N LEU A 174 -10.64 18.65 5.32
CA LEU A 174 -10.53 20.01 4.79
C LEU A 174 -11.69 20.37 3.86
N ALA A 175 -12.18 19.39 3.11
CA ALA A 175 -13.24 19.61 2.14
C ALA A 175 -14.01 18.34 1.81
N VAL A 176 -15.25 18.51 1.37
CA VAL A 176 -16.07 17.42 0.83
C VAL A 176 -16.68 17.88 -0.48
N ASN A 177 -16.33 17.22 -1.58
CA ASN A 177 -16.55 17.68 -2.95
C ASN A 177 -15.99 19.10 -3.15
N ALA A 178 -16.83 20.03 -3.60
CA ALA A 178 -16.48 21.45 -3.74
C ALA A 178 -16.89 22.28 -2.50
N ASN A 179 -17.20 21.64 -1.36
CA ASN A 179 -17.53 22.36 -0.13
C ASN A 179 -16.32 22.46 0.80
N PHE A 180 -16.00 23.69 1.20
CA PHE A 180 -14.87 24.04 2.08
C PHE A 180 -15.33 24.76 3.34
N LYS A 181 -16.64 25.04 3.46
CA LYS A 181 -17.19 25.74 4.61
C LYS A 181 -17.71 24.72 5.61
N PRO A 182 -17.39 24.87 6.91
CA PRO A 182 -18.09 24.14 7.94
C PRO A 182 -19.58 24.47 7.85
N VAL A 183 -20.42 23.47 8.12
CA VAL A 183 -21.89 23.48 8.25
C VAL A 183 -22.55 24.84 7.89
N GLY A 184 -23.22 24.95 6.73
CA GLY A 184 -23.82 26.24 6.39
C GLY A 184 -24.69 26.37 5.13
N SER A 185 -24.92 25.31 4.35
CA SER A 185 -25.88 25.38 3.25
C SER A 185 -26.63 24.06 3.10
N ALA A 186 -27.93 24.07 3.44
CA ALA A 186 -28.80 22.90 3.31
C ALA A 186 -28.80 22.29 1.90
N LEU A 187 -28.58 23.12 0.87
CA LEU A 187 -28.50 22.68 -0.53
C LEU A 187 -27.25 21.81 -0.80
N VAL A 188 -26.11 22.16 -0.19
CA VAL A 188 -24.85 21.41 -0.34
C VAL A 188 -24.96 20.04 0.34
N TYR A 189 -25.55 20.00 1.54
CA TYR A 189 -25.82 18.75 2.26
C TYR A 189 -26.74 17.82 1.48
N GLN A 190 -27.85 18.33 0.94
CA GLN A 190 -28.78 17.51 0.15
C GLN A 190 -28.12 16.95 -1.11
N GLN A 191 -27.19 17.68 -1.73
CA GLN A 191 -26.48 17.20 -2.91
C GLN A 191 -25.41 16.16 -2.56
N GLN A 192 -24.73 16.31 -1.43
CA GLN A 192 -23.80 15.30 -0.90
C GLN A 192 -24.51 13.98 -0.58
N GLN A 193 -25.66 14.05 0.10
CA GLN A 193 -26.44 12.86 0.48
C GLN A 193 -27.04 12.11 -0.72
N LYS A 194 -27.27 12.79 -1.84
CA LYS A 194 -27.73 12.16 -3.10
C LYS A 194 -26.59 11.56 -3.92
N SER A 195 -25.34 11.87 -3.60
CA SER A 195 -24.18 11.36 -4.34
C SER A 195 -23.85 9.94 -3.89
N ARG A 196 -23.49 9.08 -4.86
CA ARG A 196 -23.01 7.71 -4.56
C ARG A 196 -21.57 7.71 -4.04
N ALA A 197 -20.76 8.66 -4.49
CA ALA A 197 -19.37 8.82 -4.07
C ALA A 197 -19.07 10.27 -3.73
N LEU A 198 -18.08 10.48 -2.86
CA LEU A 198 -17.66 11.77 -2.35
C LEU A 198 -16.15 11.92 -2.54
N ASN A 199 -15.74 13.11 -2.97
CA ASN A 199 -14.35 13.53 -2.94
C ASN A 199 -14.06 14.13 -1.57
N VAL A 200 -13.41 13.38 -0.68
CA VAL A 200 -13.08 13.86 0.66
C VAL A 200 -11.62 14.30 0.66
N THR A 201 -11.37 15.57 0.98
CA THR A 201 -10.01 16.11 1.09
C THR A 201 -9.59 16.16 2.54
N LEU A 202 -8.44 15.57 2.84
CA LEU A 202 -7.93 15.30 4.18
C LEU A 202 -6.59 16.01 4.40
N ALA A 203 -6.35 16.50 5.62
CA ALA A 203 -5.05 17.01 6.04
C ALA A 203 -4.24 15.91 6.74
N VAL A 204 -3.19 15.44 6.08
CA VAL A 204 -2.39 14.29 6.52
C VAL A 204 -0.91 14.66 6.59
N ASP A 205 -0.10 13.90 7.31
CA ASP A 205 1.35 14.08 7.28
C ASP A 205 1.93 13.70 5.90
N PRO A 206 3.09 14.24 5.51
CA PRO A 206 3.68 13.97 4.20
C PRO A 206 3.91 12.47 3.92
N GLU A 207 4.25 11.69 4.95
CA GLU A 207 4.43 10.24 4.85
C GLU A 207 3.09 9.50 4.70
N GLU A 208 2.07 9.91 5.48
CA GLU A 208 0.72 9.36 5.42
C GLU A 208 0.08 9.54 4.04
N ALA A 209 0.34 10.65 3.35
CA ALA A 209 -0.19 10.91 2.01
C ALA A 209 0.15 9.79 1.00
N GLY A 210 1.39 9.29 1.03
CA GLY A 210 1.82 8.19 0.17
C GLY A 210 1.14 6.87 0.55
N LEU A 211 1.08 6.58 1.85
CA LEU A 211 0.50 5.35 2.38
C LEU A 211 -1.02 5.27 2.14
N ILE A 212 -1.74 6.37 2.32
CA ILE A 212 -3.19 6.46 2.02
C ILE A 212 -3.44 6.21 0.54
N THR A 213 -2.65 6.84 -0.34
CA THR A 213 -2.76 6.64 -1.80
C THR A 213 -2.54 5.17 -2.17
N PHE A 214 -1.56 4.53 -1.54
CA PHE A 214 -1.31 3.10 -1.72
C PHE A 214 -2.50 2.26 -1.24
N ALA A 215 -3.01 2.52 -0.04
CA ALA A 215 -4.15 1.80 0.53
C ALA A 215 -5.42 1.97 -0.32
N GLN A 216 -5.68 3.16 -0.87
CA GLN A 216 -6.81 3.40 -1.78
C GLN A 216 -6.66 2.60 -3.10
N LYS A 217 -5.44 2.41 -3.58
CA LYS A 217 -5.18 1.65 -4.82
C LYS A 217 -5.40 0.14 -4.64
N TYR A 218 -5.07 -0.40 -3.47
CA TYR A 218 -5.05 -1.85 -3.21
C TYR A 218 -6.14 -2.33 -2.24
N GLY A 219 -7.07 -1.47 -1.86
CA GLY A 219 -8.15 -1.83 -0.96
C GLY A 219 -9.29 -0.82 -0.98
N LYS A 220 -10.18 -0.93 0.01
CA LYS A 220 -11.32 -0.02 0.17
C LYS A 220 -11.15 0.79 1.44
N LEU A 221 -11.32 2.10 1.32
CA LEU A 221 -11.24 3.01 2.45
C LEU A 221 -12.63 3.35 2.97
N LYS A 222 -12.76 3.39 4.29
CA LYS A 222 -13.94 3.84 5.02
C LYS A 222 -13.53 4.92 6.02
N LEU A 223 -14.44 5.83 6.30
CA LEU A 223 -14.25 6.88 7.28
C LEU A 223 -15.13 6.59 8.50
N ALA A 224 -14.54 6.68 9.69
CA ALA A 224 -15.27 6.73 10.94
C ALA A 224 -15.17 8.13 11.53
N LEU A 225 -16.30 8.77 11.80
CA LEU A 225 -16.33 10.11 12.39
C LEU A 225 -15.88 10.05 13.85
N ARG A 226 -14.93 10.89 14.23
CA ARG A 226 -14.48 11.01 15.61
C ARG A 226 -15.34 11.98 16.40
N SER A 227 -15.48 11.70 17.69
CA SER A 227 -16.03 12.67 18.62
C SER A 227 -15.08 13.86 18.76
N PRO A 228 -15.57 15.12 18.72
CA PRO A 228 -14.72 16.30 18.89
C PRO A 228 -14.11 16.39 20.30
N ALA A 229 -14.61 15.63 21.28
CA ALA A 229 -14.05 15.56 22.62
C ALA A 229 -12.85 14.60 22.73
N GLU A 230 -12.65 13.72 21.75
CA GLU A 230 -11.64 12.66 21.79
C GLU A 230 -10.33 13.10 21.13
N LYS A 231 -9.29 13.34 21.94
CA LYS A 231 -7.99 13.81 21.47
C LYS A 231 -6.91 12.72 21.39
N GLU A 232 -7.14 11.59 22.04
CA GLU A 232 -6.16 10.51 22.13
C GLU A 232 -6.27 9.54 20.95
N THR A 233 -5.12 9.11 20.44
CA THR A 233 -5.03 7.98 19.51
C THR A 233 -4.74 6.71 20.30
N LYS A 234 -5.31 5.59 19.87
CA LYS A 234 -5.15 4.29 20.54
C LYS A 234 -4.44 3.31 19.64
N ALA A 235 -3.63 2.42 20.21
CA ALA A 235 -3.16 1.25 19.48
C ALA A 235 -4.35 0.28 19.33
N LEU A 236 -4.81 0.11 18.09
CA LEU A 236 -5.95 -0.75 17.77
C LEU A 236 -5.45 -2.04 17.13
N GLN A 237 -6.09 -3.15 17.46
CA GLN A 237 -5.79 -4.43 16.83
C GLN A 237 -6.37 -4.48 15.41
N VAL A 238 -5.72 -5.23 14.53
CA VAL A 238 -6.25 -5.52 13.20
C VAL A 238 -7.48 -6.42 13.36
N ALA A 239 -8.57 -6.05 12.71
CA ALA A 239 -9.78 -6.86 12.65
C ALA A 239 -9.68 -7.90 11.53
N ALA A 240 -9.67 -9.16 11.94
CA ALA A 240 -9.80 -10.36 11.13
C ALA A 240 -10.81 -11.32 11.78
N TRP A 241 -11.13 -12.43 11.11
CA TRP A 241 -12.09 -13.43 11.60
C TRP A 241 -11.79 -13.92 13.02
N ASP A 242 -10.53 -14.22 13.32
CA ASP A 242 -10.11 -14.69 14.63
C ASP A 242 -10.35 -13.61 15.71
N SER A 243 -9.90 -12.37 15.46
CA SER A 243 -10.11 -11.26 16.40
C SER A 243 -11.58 -10.91 16.61
N LEU A 244 -12.42 -11.10 15.58
CA LEU A 244 -13.86 -10.89 15.70
C LEU A 244 -14.49 -12.01 16.56
N ALA A 245 -14.10 -13.25 16.32
CA ALA A 245 -14.54 -14.39 17.12
C ALA A 245 -14.13 -14.23 18.59
N ASP A 246 -12.87 -13.87 18.85
CA ASP A 246 -12.36 -13.61 20.20
C ASP A 246 -13.13 -12.47 20.88
N TYR A 247 -13.41 -11.38 20.17
CA TYR A 247 -14.17 -10.25 20.71
C TYR A 247 -15.61 -10.66 21.06
N VAL A 248 -16.29 -11.40 20.18
CA VAL A 248 -17.67 -11.87 20.41
C VAL A 248 -17.71 -12.87 21.57
N LEU A 249 -16.72 -13.75 21.66
CA LEU A 249 -16.62 -14.71 22.76
C LEU A 249 -16.40 -14.01 24.10
N ASP A 250 -15.41 -13.11 24.18
CA ASP A 250 -15.07 -12.39 25.41
C ASP A 250 -16.18 -11.43 25.87
N LYS A 251 -16.82 -10.72 24.93
CA LYS A 251 -17.81 -9.68 25.27
C LYS A 251 -19.26 -10.14 25.27
N GLN A 252 -19.60 -11.15 24.48
CA GLN A 252 -20.98 -11.61 24.30
C GLN A 252 -21.19 -13.07 24.72
N GLY A 253 -20.12 -13.80 25.06
CA GLY A 253 -20.19 -15.20 25.48
C GLY A 253 -20.68 -16.15 24.38
N THR A 254 -20.64 -15.72 23.12
CA THR A 254 -21.09 -16.52 21.97
C THR A 254 -19.88 -16.96 21.15
N GLU A 255 -19.78 -18.26 20.86
CA GLU A 255 -18.74 -18.78 19.97
C GLU A 255 -19.14 -18.59 18.51
N LEU A 256 -18.25 -18.00 17.72
CA LEU A 256 -18.42 -17.92 16.27
C LEU A 256 -17.79 -19.17 15.63
N ASN A 257 -18.61 -19.99 14.96
CA ASN A 257 -18.11 -21.19 14.27
C ASN A 257 -17.40 -20.79 12.96
N LEU A 258 -16.08 -20.64 13.03
CA LEU A 258 -15.25 -20.33 11.86
C LEU A 258 -14.97 -21.62 11.06
N PRO A 259 -15.08 -21.60 9.72
CA PRO A 259 -14.65 -22.74 8.91
C PRO A 259 -13.15 -22.96 9.15
N LYS A 260 -12.78 -24.12 9.70
CA LYS A 260 -11.38 -24.48 9.90
C LYS A 260 -10.67 -24.42 8.56
N ALA A 261 -9.60 -23.60 8.47
CA ALA A 261 -8.73 -23.61 7.30
C ALA A 261 -8.27 -25.05 7.05
N LYS A 262 -8.47 -25.54 5.84
CA LYS A 262 -8.02 -26.88 5.44
C LYS A 262 -6.49 -26.87 5.59
N ALA A 263 -5.95 -27.65 6.53
CA ALA A 263 -4.51 -27.80 6.67
C ALA A 263 -3.90 -28.11 5.30
N PRO A 264 -2.70 -27.59 4.97
CA PRO A 264 -2.08 -27.86 3.68
C PRO A 264 -2.06 -29.37 3.51
N SER A 265 -2.74 -29.84 2.46
CA SER A 265 -2.75 -31.25 2.09
C SER A 265 -1.29 -31.59 1.88
N ARG A 266 -0.69 -32.34 2.82
CA ARG A 266 0.63 -32.93 2.63
C ARG A 266 0.50 -33.73 1.34
N VAL A 267 1.13 -33.24 0.27
CA VAL A 267 1.22 -34.00 -0.98
C VAL A 267 2.04 -35.23 -0.60
N GLU A 268 1.34 -36.32 -0.36
CA GLU A 268 1.92 -37.64 -0.25
C GLU A 268 2.37 -37.98 -1.68
N ASN A 269 3.68 -37.91 -1.91
CA ASN A 269 4.26 -38.34 -3.16
C ASN A 269 4.06 -39.86 -3.25
N ASP A 270 2.95 -40.28 -3.83
CA ASP A 270 2.76 -41.64 -4.29
C ASP A 270 3.72 -41.87 -5.46
N TYR A 271 4.88 -42.47 -5.16
CA TYR A 271 5.71 -43.09 -6.18
C TYR A 271 4.93 -44.27 -6.75
N VAL A 272 4.28 -44.08 -7.88
CA VAL A 272 3.82 -45.18 -8.73
C VAL A 272 5.06 -45.79 -9.37
N GLU A 273 5.43 -47.00 -8.96
CA GLU A 273 6.35 -47.83 -9.74
C GLU A 273 5.65 -48.20 -11.05
N GLU A 274 5.96 -47.49 -12.13
CA GLU A 274 5.59 -47.89 -13.49
C GLU A 274 6.52 -49.04 -13.93
N ASP A 275 5.94 -50.23 -14.06
CA ASP A 275 6.57 -51.40 -14.66
C ASP A 275 7.08 -51.07 -16.08
N LEU A 276 8.39 -51.04 -16.24
CA LEU A 276 9.07 -50.91 -17.52
C LEU A 276 8.87 -52.18 -18.35
N GLN A 277 7.86 -52.18 -19.23
CA GLN A 277 7.83 -53.07 -20.39
C GLN A 277 8.67 -52.46 -21.52
N VAL A 278 9.83 -53.06 -21.75
CA VAL A 278 10.75 -52.77 -22.86
C VAL A 278 10.18 -53.42 -24.12
N ASP A 279 9.71 -52.60 -25.08
CA ASP A 279 9.39 -53.04 -26.44
C ASP A 279 10.55 -52.68 -27.38
N ASP A 280 11.31 -53.69 -27.77
CA ASP A 280 12.48 -53.62 -28.67
C ASP A 280 12.02 -53.63 -30.13
N THR A 281 11.60 -52.48 -30.67
CA THR A 281 11.53 -52.29 -32.13
C THR A 281 12.29 -51.04 -32.59
N PRO A 282 13.28 -51.17 -33.48
CA PRO A 282 14.00 -50.01 -34.00
C PRO A 282 13.18 -49.33 -35.10
N PHE A 283 12.80 -48.06 -34.92
CA PHE A 283 12.31 -47.22 -36.01
C PHE A 283 13.38 -46.19 -36.42
N VAL A 284 13.56 -46.07 -37.73
CA VAL A 284 14.56 -45.22 -38.39
C VAL A 284 14.00 -43.81 -38.56
N GLU A 285 14.66 -42.81 -37.99
CA GLU A 285 14.34 -41.39 -38.23
C GLU A 285 15.00 -40.91 -39.53
N ILE A 286 14.17 -40.61 -40.55
CA ILE A 286 14.62 -40.06 -41.82
C ILE A 286 14.62 -38.53 -41.71
N PHE A 287 15.80 -37.92 -41.58
CA PHE A 287 15.95 -36.47 -41.67
C PHE A 287 15.78 -35.99 -43.12
N ARG A 288 14.74 -35.19 -43.39
CA ARG A 288 14.63 -34.38 -44.61
C ARG A 288 14.94 -32.93 -44.27
N GLY A 289 16.15 -32.50 -44.59
CA GLY A 289 16.55 -31.09 -44.51
C GLY A 289 16.04 -30.26 -45.68
N GLY A 290 15.88 -28.95 -45.47
CA GLY A 290 15.83 -27.96 -46.55
C GLY A 290 14.92 -26.75 -46.33
N ARG A 291 15.55 -25.65 -45.91
CA ARG A 291 15.41 -24.23 -46.32
C ARG A 291 14.06 -23.64 -46.78
N GLU A 292 13.77 -22.49 -46.15
CA GLU A 292 13.02 -21.27 -46.53
C GLU A 292 12.26 -21.23 -47.88
N LEU A 293 11.02 -20.74 -47.80
CA LEU A 293 10.60 -19.46 -48.40
C LEU A 293 9.62 -18.74 -47.46
#